data_AF-A0A3C0NH08-F1
#
_entry.id   AF-A0A3C0NH08-F1
#
_cell.length_a   1.000
_cell.length_b   1.000
_cell.length_c   1.000
_cell.angle_alpha   90.00
_cell.angle_beta   90.00
_cell.angle_gamma   90.00
#
_symmetry.space_group_name_H-M   'P 1'
#
loop_
_entity.id
_entity.type
_entity.pdbx_description
1 polymer ?
#
loop_
_entity_poly.entity_id
_entity_poly.type
_entity_poly.pdbx_seq_one_letter_code
_entity_poly.pdbx_strand_id
1 'polypeptide(L)'
;MISPIESVDPNTPIAQKPKTLKGQDLKGIQFNAVDEQGRKLNFEIKDVELDPKDPEKETYLYTVFYVDYTDEKWKNLCTPDAENVAKAIPLTGFWDKTGKHTESSDIITFGCTSGVLAKCVRFGYKPWKTVKGKSLREYHQACTRMARADYCGNGKSHTRDGTPIDIYDVLDIQKKTPNSEMVFEAAWSPDGATFINRPRWFETLSEIRQECPNKLKDRINEGGSWTTAEKVKQNFPNALLFNDSLVRKRD
;
A
#
# COMPACT_ATOMS: atom_id res chain seq x y z
N MET A 1 -27.88 48.28 24.27
CA MET A 1 -27.58 47.55 25.52
C MET A 1 -26.10 47.30 25.54
N ILE A 2 -25.42 47.83 26.56
CA ILE A 2 -23.97 47.77 26.75
C ILE A 2 -23.68 46.48 27.51
N SER A 3 -22.91 45.57 26.91
CA SER A 3 -22.34 44.41 27.63
C SER A 3 -20.94 44.77 28.13
N PRO A 4 -20.49 44.23 29.29
CA PRO A 4 -19.25 44.66 29.93
C PRO A 4 -18.01 44.16 29.17
N ILE A 5 -16.96 44.97 29.21
CA ILE A 5 -15.61 44.59 28.79
C ILE A 5 -15.10 43.59 29.83
N GLU A 6 -14.95 42.31 29.44
CA GLU A 6 -14.22 41.33 30.24
C GLU A 6 -12.75 41.76 30.32
N SER A 7 -12.25 41.94 31.54
CA SER A 7 -10.84 42.14 31.82
C SER A 7 -10.06 40.89 31.41
N VAL A 8 -9.27 41.00 30.34
CA VAL A 8 -8.30 39.97 29.96
C VAL A 8 -7.21 39.92 31.03
N ASP A 9 -7.13 38.82 31.77
CA ASP A 9 -6.07 38.55 32.73
C ASP A 9 -4.71 38.49 31.99
N PRO A 10 -3.75 39.38 32.29
CA PRO A 10 -2.44 39.43 31.63
C PRO A 10 -1.58 38.18 31.88
N ASN A 11 -2.00 37.27 32.78
CA ASN A 11 -1.32 36.00 33.05
C ASN A 11 -1.96 34.79 32.38
N THR A 12 -2.94 34.96 31.49
CA THR A 12 -3.45 33.84 30.69
C THR A 12 -2.33 33.34 29.76
N PRO A 13 -1.83 32.10 29.91
CA PRO A 13 -0.86 31.55 28.98
C PRO A 13 -1.50 31.56 27.60
N ILE A 14 -0.90 32.30 26.65
CA ILE A 14 -1.28 32.24 25.25
C ILE A 14 -1.16 30.76 24.88
N ALA A 15 -2.30 30.09 24.64
CA ALA A 15 -2.31 28.72 24.17
C ALA A 15 -1.44 28.66 22.92
N GLN A 16 -0.23 28.12 23.04
CA GLN A 16 0.69 27.99 21.93
C GLN A 16 -0.04 27.14 20.89
N LYS A 17 -0.23 27.70 19.68
CA LYS A 17 -0.77 26.92 18.57
C LYS A 17 0.03 25.62 18.47
N PRO A 18 -0.63 24.46 18.36
CA PRO A 18 0.07 23.19 18.27
C PRO A 18 1.04 23.26 17.09
N LYS A 19 2.33 23.03 17.37
CA LYS A 19 3.37 23.00 16.34
C LYS A 19 3.17 21.75 15.49
N THR A 20 2.87 21.92 14.22
CA THR A 20 2.86 20.80 13.26
C THR A 20 4.30 20.44 12.90
N LEU A 21 4.70 19.21 13.18
CA LEU A 21 5.99 18.65 12.76
C LEU A 21 5.83 17.98 11.39
N LYS A 22 6.86 18.03 10.55
CA LYS A 22 6.86 17.42 9.21
C LYS A 22 8.23 16.82 8.87
N GLY A 23 8.23 15.71 8.15
CA GLY A 23 9.46 15.12 7.60
C GLY A 23 10.54 14.95 8.68
N GLN A 24 11.70 15.57 8.46
CA GLN A 24 12.86 15.47 9.35
C GLN A 24 12.63 16.03 10.76
N ASP A 25 11.66 16.92 10.96
CA ASP A 25 11.30 17.45 12.29
C ASP A 25 10.78 16.36 13.25
N LEU A 26 10.41 15.19 12.72
CA LEU A 26 9.94 14.06 13.50
C LEU A 26 11.08 13.20 14.09
N LYS A 27 12.34 13.44 13.71
CA LYS A 27 13.48 12.70 14.25
C LYS A 27 13.63 12.92 15.76
N GLY A 28 13.76 11.83 16.51
CA GLY A 28 13.86 11.81 17.97
C GLY A 28 12.52 11.88 18.70
N ILE A 29 11.39 11.98 18.00
CA ILE A 29 10.06 11.99 18.63
C ILE A 29 9.76 10.61 19.21
N GLN A 30 9.33 10.59 20.47
CA GLN A 30 8.71 9.45 21.11
C GLN A 30 7.20 9.66 21.22
N PHE A 31 6.43 8.60 21.03
CA PHE A 31 4.97 8.64 21.09
C PHE A 31 4.40 7.29 21.52
N ASN A 32 3.18 7.32 22.05
CA ASN A 32 2.43 6.11 22.37
C ASN A 32 1.54 5.76 21.18
N ALA A 33 1.50 4.49 20.78
CA ALA A 33 0.52 3.99 19.84
C ALA A 33 -0.02 2.63 20.31
N VAL A 34 -1.04 2.14 19.62
CA VAL A 34 -1.74 0.91 19.97
C VAL A 34 -1.50 -0.13 18.88
N ASP A 35 -1.13 -1.35 19.26
CA ASP A 35 -0.99 -2.45 18.30
C ASP A 35 -2.33 -3.06 17.90
N GLU A 36 -2.31 -4.06 17.01
CA GLU A 36 -3.53 -4.74 16.55
C GLU A 36 -4.35 -5.43 17.66
N GLN A 37 -3.76 -5.62 18.84
CA GLN A 37 -4.38 -6.29 19.99
C GLN A 37 -4.89 -5.28 21.03
N GLY A 38 -4.80 -3.97 20.75
CA GLY A 38 -5.20 -2.93 21.69
C GLY A 38 -4.13 -2.60 22.74
N ARG A 39 -2.93 -3.17 22.66
CA ARG A 39 -1.86 -2.93 23.63
C ARG A 39 -1.16 -1.61 23.33
N LYS A 40 -0.97 -0.78 24.36
CA LYS A 40 -0.19 0.45 24.25
C LYS A 40 1.29 0.10 24.18
N LEU A 41 1.98 0.62 23.17
CA LEU A 41 3.41 0.49 22.97
C LEU A 41 4.04 1.88 22.86
N ASN A 42 5.25 2.00 23.38
CA ASN A 42 6.10 3.17 23.19
C ASN A 42 6.85 3.04 21.87
N PHE A 43 6.79 4.09 21.05
CA PHE A 43 7.47 4.21 19.78
C PHE A 43 8.47 5.36 19.78
N GLU A 44 9.47 5.26 18.93
CA GLU A 44 10.45 6.31 18.66
C GLU A 44 10.75 6.37 17.16
N ILE A 45 10.79 7.57 16.59
CA ILE A 45 11.34 7.82 15.25
C ILE A 45 12.81 8.14 15.41
N LYS A 46 13.70 7.16 15.21
CA LYS A 46 15.15 7.36 15.40
C LYS A 46 15.80 8.17 14.29
N ASP A 47 15.26 8.07 13.09
CA ASP A 47 15.80 8.75 11.93
C ASP A 47 14.74 8.96 10.85
N VAL A 48 14.93 10.00 10.04
CA VAL A 48 14.05 10.35 8.91
C VAL A 48 14.92 10.83 7.75
N GLU A 49 14.74 10.23 6.60
CA GLU A 49 15.46 10.59 5.38
C GLU A 49 14.51 10.64 4.17
N LEU A 50 14.88 11.37 3.14
CA LEU A 50 14.19 11.27 1.86
C LEU A 50 14.46 9.90 1.23
N ASP A 51 13.45 9.30 0.62
CA ASP A 51 13.61 8.05 -0.10
C ASP A 51 14.48 8.30 -1.35
N PRO A 52 15.70 7.73 -1.43
CA PRO A 52 16.57 7.95 -2.59
C PRO A 52 15.98 7.40 -3.89
N LYS A 53 14.97 6.51 -3.80
CA LYS A 53 14.26 5.94 -4.95
C LYS A 53 13.06 6.76 -5.40
N ASP A 54 12.68 7.81 -4.67
CA ASP A 54 11.61 8.69 -5.08
C ASP A 54 12.16 9.80 -5.99
N PRO A 55 11.93 9.74 -7.32
CA PRO A 55 12.43 10.76 -8.24
C PRO A 55 11.85 12.15 -7.96
N GLU A 56 10.69 12.22 -7.30
CA GLU A 56 10.03 13.48 -6.94
C GLU A 56 10.52 14.04 -5.60
N LYS A 57 11.35 13.29 -4.85
CA LYS A 57 11.97 13.71 -3.57
C LYS A 57 10.97 14.23 -2.53
N GLU A 58 9.82 13.59 -2.41
CA GLU A 58 8.78 13.98 -1.45
C GLU A 58 8.46 12.89 -0.41
N THR A 59 8.81 11.64 -0.71
CA THR A 59 8.57 10.50 0.16
C THR A 59 9.69 10.42 1.18
N TYR A 60 9.33 10.37 2.47
CA TYR A 60 10.28 10.16 3.56
C TYR A 60 10.23 8.69 4.03
N LEU A 61 11.40 8.15 4.36
CA LEU A 61 11.57 6.88 5.04
C LEU A 61 11.86 7.13 6.52
N TYR A 62 11.12 6.44 7.38
CA TYR A 62 11.20 6.58 8.83
C TYR A 62 11.81 5.32 9.45
N THR A 63 12.85 5.50 10.25
CA THR A 63 13.40 4.44 11.09
C THR A 63 12.60 4.40 12.39
N VAL A 64 11.57 3.57 12.43
CA VAL A 64 10.61 3.48 13.54
C VAL A 64 10.99 2.33 14.46
N PHE A 65 11.15 2.62 15.74
CA PHE A 65 11.40 1.63 16.78
C PHE A 65 10.22 1.56 17.74
N TYR A 66 10.01 0.39 18.35
CA TYR A 66 9.03 0.19 19.42
C TYR A 66 9.66 -0.59 20.58
N VAL A 67 9.13 -0.44 21.78
CA VAL A 67 9.50 -1.28 22.93
C VAL A 67 8.70 -2.58 22.86
N ASP A 68 9.39 -3.70 22.69
CA ASP A 68 8.78 -5.02 22.64
C ASP A 68 8.35 -5.45 24.04
N TYR A 69 7.11 -5.92 24.17
CA TYR A 69 6.53 -6.27 25.45
C TYR A 69 7.18 -7.52 26.09
N THR A 70 7.79 -8.40 25.30
CA THR A 70 8.31 -9.68 25.79
C THR A 70 9.68 -9.56 26.45
N ASP A 71 10.54 -8.69 25.93
CA ASP A 71 11.92 -8.51 26.40
C ASP A 71 12.24 -7.07 26.82
N GLU A 72 11.26 -6.17 26.74
CA GLU A 72 11.36 -4.74 27.08
C GLU A 72 12.47 -3.99 26.32
N LYS A 73 12.87 -4.50 25.14
CA LYS A 73 13.91 -3.89 24.31
C LYS A 73 13.32 -3.09 23.16
N TRP A 74 14.04 -2.05 22.78
CA TRP A 74 13.81 -1.32 21.54
C TRP A 74 14.11 -2.22 20.34
N LYS A 75 13.10 -2.49 19.51
CA LYS A 75 13.22 -3.22 18.25
C LYS A 75 12.80 -2.33 17.09
N ASN A 76 13.46 -2.50 15.93
CA ASN A 76 13.00 -1.86 14.71
C ASN A 76 11.64 -2.46 14.34
N LEU A 77 10.67 -1.60 14.03
CA LEU A 77 9.34 -2.01 13.59
C LEU A 77 9.41 -2.82 12.29
N CYS A 78 10.35 -2.46 11.41
CA CYS A 78 10.49 -3.07 10.10
C CYS A 78 11.64 -4.07 10.05
N THR A 79 11.38 -5.20 9.40
CA THR A 79 12.42 -6.10 8.91
C THR A 79 13.05 -5.54 7.63
N PRO A 80 14.33 -5.85 7.33
CA PRO A 80 14.97 -5.40 6.09
C PRO A 80 14.25 -5.91 4.84
N ASP A 81 14.19 -5.07 3.80
CA ASP A 81 13.77 -5.45 2.45
C ASP A 81 14.90 -6.17 1.69
N ALA A 82 14.67 -6.47 0.40
CA ALA A 82 15.64 -7.17 -0.45
C ALA A 82 16.95 -6.38 -0.67
N GLU A 83 16.96 -5.08 -0.40
CA GLU A 83 18.13 -4.20 -0.47
C GLU A 83 18.65 -3.85 0.93
N ASN A 84 18.26 -4.63 1.93
CA ASN A 84 18.64 -4.48 3.33
C ASN A 84 18.17 -3.16 3.97
N VAL A 85 17.10 -2.54 3.45
CA VAL A 85 16.50 -1.33 4.02
C VAL A 85 15.36 -1.71 4.96
N ALA A 86 15.46 -1.31 6.22
CA ALA A 86 14.47 -1.59 7.28
C ALA A 86 13.80 -0.29 7.76
N LYS A 87 12.97 0.33 6.90
CA LYS A 87 12.32 1.63 7.18
C LYS A 87 10.83 1.58 6.84
N ALA A 88 10.06 2.55 7.33
CA ALA A 88 8.63 2.67 7.11
C ALA A 88 8.24 3.93 6.35
N ILE A 89 7.11 3.86 5.64
CA ILE A 89 6.38 5.01 5.11
C ILE A 89 5.06 5.12 5.88
N PRO A 90 4.78 6.25 6.56
CA PRO A 90 3.50 6.46 7.23
C PRO A 90 2.39 6.70 6.20
N LEU A 91 1.25 6.04 6.38
CA LEU A 91 0.06 6.16 5.55
C LEU A 91 -1.13 6.53 6.42
N THR A 92 -1.93 7.50 5.99
CA THR A 92 -3.16 7.88 6.68
C THR A 92 -4.21 6.76 6.60
N GLY A 93 -4.94 6.56 7.68
CA GLY A 93 -5.95 5.53 7.80
C GLY A 93 -5.42 4.20 8.33
N PHE A 94 -6.36 3.29 8.53
CA PHE A 94 -6.11 1.94 9.04
C PHE A 94 -6.03 0.96 7.89
N TRP A 95 -5.01 0.11 7.87
CA TRP A 95 -4.95 -1.07 7.00
C TRP A 95 -5.12 -2.32 7.83
N ASP A 96 -6.14 -3.12 7.53
CA ASP A 96 -6.38 -4.36 8.25
C ASP A 96 -5.49 -5.51 7.74
N LYS A 97 -5.59 -6.68 8.39
CA LYS A 97 -4.85 -7.89 8.03
C LYS A 97 -5.15 -8.41 6.62
N THR A 98 -6.30 -8.06 6.06
CA THR A 98 -6.64 -8.39 4.68
C THR A 98 -5.96 -7.44 3.69
N GLY A 99 -5.32 -6.38 4.17
CA GLY A 99 -4.78 -5.31 3.35
C GLY A 99 -5.86 -4.40 2.78
N LYS A 100 -7.02 -4.27 3.45
CA LYS A 100 -8.06 -3.30 3.11
C LYS A 100 -7.82 -2.00 3.88
N HIS A 101 -7.80 -0.89 3.15
CA HIS A 101 -7.74 0.45 3.73
C HIS A 101 -9.11 0.90 4.25
N THR A 102 -9.11 1.55 5.40
CA THR A 102 -10.22 2.30 5.98
C THR A 102 -9.74 3.73 6.24
N GLU A 103 -10.45 4.71 5.66
CA GLU A 103 -10.11 6.12 5.82
C GLU A 103 -10.21 6.54 7.29
N SER A 104 -9.21 7.27 7.77
CA SER A 104 -9.22 7.93 9.07
C SER A 104 -8.18 9.04 9.07
N SER A 105 -8.55 10.20 9.62
CA SER A 105 -7.63 11.32 9.89
C SER A 105 -6.81 11.11 11.15
N ASP A 106 -7.22 10.17 12.01
CA ASP A 106 -6.70 10.03 13.38
C ASP A 106 -5.80 8.81 13.53
N ILE A 107 -5.75 7.96 12.52
CA ILE A 107 -4.95 6.73 12.49
C ILE A 107 -3.90 6.84 11.40
N ILE A 108 -2.68 6.41 11.73
CA ILE A 108 -1.59 6.22 10.79
C ILE A 108 -1.17 4.75 10.83
N THR A 109 -0.99 4.16 9.65
CA THR A 109 -0.38 2.86 9.47
C THR A 109 1.05 3.04 8.98
N PHE A 110 2.03 2.42 9.62
CA PHE A 110 3.40 2.35 9.12
C PHE A 110 3.56 1.18 8.15
N GLY A 111 3.73 1.48 6.86
CA GLY A 111 4.06 0.49 5.84
C GLY A 111 5.57 0.28 5.73
N CYS A 112 6.08 -0.89 6.09
CA CYS A 112 7.51 -1.20 5.94
C CYS A 112 7.94 -1.35 4.49
N THR A 113 9.18 -0.98 4.16
CA THR A 113 9.80 -1.11 2.83
C THR A 113 9.84 -2.54 2.32
N SER A 114 9.90 -3.52 3.23
CA SER A 114 9.76 -4.96 2.93
C SER A 114 8.32 -5.35 2.55
N GLY A 115 7.33 -4.59 2.99
CA GLY A 115 5.91 -4.83 2.78
C GLY A 115 5.31 -4.14 1.55
N VAL A 116 4.11 -4.57 1.15
CA VAL A 116 3.48 -4.10 -0.10
C VAL A 116 2.99 -2.65 -0.04
N LEU A 117 2.67 -2.13 1.14
CA LEU A 117 2.19 -0.76 1.29
C LEU A 117 3.25 0.25 0.82
N ALA A 118 4.49 0.10 1.29
CA ALA A 118 5.61 0.94 0.88
C ALA A 118 6.04 0.65 -0.56
N LYS A 119 6.05 -0.61 -0.99
CA LYS A 119 6.33 -0.98 -2.39
C LYS A 119 5.38 -0.25 -3.35
N CYS A 120 4.08 -0.21 -3.07
CA CYS A 120 3.12 0.49 -3.91
C CYS A 120 3.30 2.01 -3.93
N VAL A 121 3.73 2.63 -2.82
CA VAL A 121 4.15 4.05 -2.83
C VAL A 121 5.37 4.24 -3.75
N ARG A 122 6.38 3.36 -3.64
CA ARG A 122 7.61 3.39 -4.46
C ARG A 122 7.37 3.07 -5.94
N PHE A 123 6.31 2.32 -6.26
CA PHE A 123 5.83 2.14 -7.63
C PHE A 123 5.08 3.37 -8.17
N GLY A 124 5.01 4.46 -7.41
CA GLY A 124 4.40 5.72 -7.84
C GLY A 124 2.93 5.88 -7.46
N TYR A 125 2.30 4.88 -6.86
CA TYR A 125 0.89 4.94 -6.43
C TYR A 125 0.76 5.62 -5.07
N LYS A 126 1.21 6.87 -4.95
CA LYS A 126 1.25 7.62 -3.69
C LYS A 126 -0.17 8.06 -3.30
N PRO A 127 -0.81 7.52 -2.23
CA PRO A 127 -2.24 7.68 -1.99
C PRO A 127 -2.68 9.12 -1.65
N TRP A 128 -1.76 10.03 -1.35
CA TRP A 128 -2.03 11.46 -1.15
C TRP A 128 -2.07 12.27 -2.46
N LYS A 129 -1.76 11.67 -3.61
CA LYS A 129 -1.70 12.37 -4.90
C LYS A 129 -2.96 12.23 -5.74
N THR A 130 -3.10 13.18 -6.66
CA THR A 130 -4.04 13.14 -7.77
C THR A 130 -3.27 13.20 -9.09
N VAL A 131 -3.54 12.27 -10.01
CA VAL A 131 -2.92 12.21 -11.35
C VAL A 131 -4.04 12.16 -12.38
N LYS A 132 -3.97 13.01 -13.40
CA LYS A 132 -5.01 13.14 -14.46
C LYS A 132 -6.44 13.25 -13.88
N GLY A 133 -6.59 14.00 -12.79
CA GLY A 133 -7.87 14.21 -12.10
C GLY A 133 -8.39 13.01 -11.30
N LYS A 134 -7.59 11.96 -11.11
CA LYS A 134 -7.94 10.77 -10.31
C LYS A 134 -7.10 10.70 -9.05
N SER A 135 -7.74 10.50 -7.90
CA SER A 135 -7.06 10.21 -6.64
C SER A 135 -6.32 8.87 -6.74
N LEU A 136 -5.09 8.81 -6.22
CA LEU A 136 -4.30 7.58 -6.22
C LEU A 136 -4.61 6.63 -5.06
N ARG A 137 -5.58 6.95 -4.19
CA ARG A 137 -5.98 6.04 -3.09
C ARG A 137 -6.44 4.68 -3.61
N GLU A 138 -7.32 4.68 -4.61
CA GLU A 138 -7.80 3.43 -5.24
C GLU A 138 -6.71 2.71 -6.01
N TYR A 139 -5.77 3.44 -6.63
CA TYR A 139 -4.62 2.85 -7.32
C TYR A 139 -3.64 2.21 -6.33
N HIS A 140 -3.41 2.82 -5.17
CA HIS A 140 -2.60 2.23 -4.11
C HIS A 140 -3.25 0.95 -3.59
N GLN A 141 -4.56 0.97 -3.28
CA GLN A 141 -5.31 -0.23 -2.88
C GLN A 141 -5.28 -1.32 -3.95
N ALA A 142 -5.47 -0.99 -5.22
CA ALA A 142 -5.41 -1.95 -6.31
C ALA A 142 -3.98 -2.50 -6.52
N CYS A 143 -2.96 -1.67 -6.37
CA CYS A 143 -1.56 -2.09 -6.38
C CYS A 143 -1.27 -3.10 -5.27
N THR A 144 -1.78 -2.90 -4.04
CA THR A 144 -1.52 -3.85 -2.96
C THR A 144 -2.17 -5.21 -3.23
N ARG A 145 -3.37 -5.24 -3.84
CA ARG A 145 -4.00 -6.48 -4.31
C ARG A 145 -3.14 -7.17 -5.38
N MET A 146 -2.75 -6.42 -6.40
CA MET A 146 -1.92 -6.90 -7.51
C MET A 146 -0.57 -7.45 -7.02
N ALA A 147 0.18 -6.69 -6.22
CA ALA A 147 1.49 -7.09 -5.72
C ALA A 147 1.43 -8.40 -4.94
N ARG A 148 0.33 -8.64 -4.21
CA ARG A 148 0.09 -9.87 -3.44
C ARG A 148 -0.52 -11.01 -4.25
N ALA A 149 -0.91 -10.76 -5.51
CA ALA A 149 -1.80 -11.64 -6.27
C ALA A 149 -3.08 -11.99 -5.48
N ASP A 150 -3.63 -11.01 -4.76
CA ASP A 150 -4.86 -11.19 -3.97
C ASP A 150 -6.08 -11.11 -4.89
N TYR A 151 -6.24 -12.17 -5.70
CA TYR A 151 -7.24 -12.25 -6.75
C TYR A 151 -8.66 -12.02 -6.22
N CYS A 152 -8.96 -12.55 -5.05
CA CYS A 152 -10.28 -12.40 -4.41
C CYS A 152 -10.47 -11.06 -3.69
N GLY A 153 -9.39 -10.34 -3.38
CA GLY A 153 -9.41 -9.13 -2.56
C GLY A 153 -9.78 -9.39 -1.10
N ASN A 154 -9.51 -10.60 -0.61
CA ASN A 154 -9.87 -11.05 0.73
C ASN A 154 -8.66 -11.14 1.66
N GLY A 155 -7.48 -10.72 1.20
CA GLY A 155 -6.25 -10.80 1.95
C GLY A 155 -5.47 -12.08 1.75
N LYS A 156 -5.91 -13.05 0.94
CA LYS A 156 -5.09 -14.22 0.64
C LYS A 156 -4.05 -13.88 -0.42
N SER A 157 -2.78 -14.18 -0.12
CA SER A 157 -1.66 -13.92 -1.03
C SER A 157 -1.40 -15.13 -1.91
N HIS A 158 -1.28 -14.92 -3.22
CA HIS A 158 -0.79 -15.90 -4.20
C HIS A 158 0.56 -15.48 -4.78
N THR A 159 1.31 -14.67 -4.02
CA THR A 159 2.67 -14.26 -4.36
C THR A 159 3.65 -14.80 -3.31
N ARG A 160 4.93 -14.88 -3.71
CA ARG A 160 6.06 -15.14 -2.81
C ARG A 160 7.05 -13.99 -2.90
N ASP A 161 7.79 -13.75 -1.85
CA ASP A 161 8.84 -12.72 -1.85
C ASP A 161 9.84 -12.96 -2.99
N GLY A 162 10.29 -11.88 -3.61
CA GLY A 162 11.17 -11.92 -4.78
C GLY A 162 10.50 -12.30 -6.09
N THR A 163 9.18 -12.49 -6.14
CA THR A 163 8.48 -12.77 -7.42
C THR A 163 8.47 -11.51 -8.31
N PRO A 164 9.11 -11.54 -9.50
CA PRO A 164 9.08 -10.41 -10.42
C PRO A 164 7.70 -10.32 -11.11
N ILE A 165 7.23 -9.10 -11.30
CA ILE A 165 6.03 -8.75 -12.07
C ILE A 165 6.33 -7.49 -12.90
N ASP A 166 5.71 -7.38 -14.07
CA ASP A 166 5.73 -6.15 -14.87
C ASP A 166 4.38 -5.44 -14.69
N ILE A 167 4.41 -4.17 -14.28
CA ILE A 167 3.24 -3.42 -13.82
C ILE A 167 2.95 -2.32 -14.83
N TYR A 168 1.67 -2.08 -15.10
CA TYR A 168 1.23 -0.95 -15.89
C TYR A 168 -0.20 -0.55 -15.57
N ASP A 169 -0.57 0.68 -15.89
CA ASP A 169 -1.86 1.25 -15.47
C ASP A 169 -2.46 2.20 -16.52
N VAL A 170 -3.70 2.62 -16.28
CA VAL A 170 -4.45 3.49 -17.19
C VAL A 170 -4.05 4.97 -17.12
N LEU A 171 -3.26 5.38 -16.13
CA LEU A 171 -2.79 6.75 -15.92
C LEU A 171 -1.36 7.00 -16.42
N ASP A 172 -0.67 5.98 -16.94
CA ASP A 172 0.73 6.02 -17.37
C ASP A 172 1.73 6.31 -16.23
N ILE A 173 1.42 5.91 -14.98
CA ILE A 173 2.37 5.99 -13.85
C ILE A 173 3.46 4.92 -14.03
N GLN A 174 3.04 3.69 -14.25
CA GLN A 174 3.84 2.56 -14.69
C GLN A 174 3.48 2.22 -16.13
N LYS A 175 4.50 1.89 -16.91
CA LYS A 175 4.37 1.54 -18.34
C LYS A 175 4.87 0.12 -18.55
N LYS A 176 4.15 -0.61 -19.40
CA LYS A 176 4.47 -1.98 -19.74
C LYS A 176 5.90 -2.06 -20.29
N THR A 177 6.68 -3.00 -19.77
CA THR A 177 8.07 -3.21 -20.20
C THR A 177 8.08 -3.93 -21.55
N PRO A 178 8.65 -3.34 -22.61
CA PRO A 178 8.78 -4.03 -23.90
C PRO A 178 9.66 -5.27 -23.78
N ASN A 179 9.27 -6.37 -24.42
CA ASN A 179 10.05 -7.61 -24.51
C ASN A 179 10.46 -8.21 -23.14
N SER A 180 9.61 -8.09 -22.11
CA SER A 180 9.89 -8.62 -20.76
C SER A 180 9.86 -10.15 -20.66
N GLU A 181 9.45 -10.85 -21.73
CA GLU A 181 9.12 -12.29 -21.76
C GLU A 181 7.99 -12.73 -20.81
N MET A 182 7.45 -11.79 -20.02
CA MET A 182 6.30 -12.02 -19.15
C MET A 182 5.01 -11.99 -19.96
N VAL A 183 4.01 -12.70 -19.45
CA VAL A 183 2.70 -12.82 -20.09
C VAL A 183 1.65 -12.19 -19.18
N PHE A 184 0.65 -11.54 -19.79
CA PHE A 184 -0.47 -10.93 -19.07
C PHE A 184 -1.05 -11.89 -18.03
N GLU A 185 -1.08 -11.44 -16.79
CA GLU A 185 -1.56 -12.21 -15.65
C GLU A 185 -3.00 -11.85 -15.32
N ALA A 186 -3.23 -10.58 -14.98
CA ALA A 186 -4.50 -10.13 -14.44
C ALA A 186 -4.65 -8.61 -14.56
N ALA A 187 -5.91 -8.17 -14.46
CA ALA A 187 -6.30 -6.79 -14.30
C ALA A 187 -6.90 -6.55 -12.91
N TRP A 188 -6.72 -5.37 -12.35
CA TRP A 188 -6.87 -5.12 -10.91
C TRP A 188 -7.69 -3.88 -10.60
N SER A 189 -8.44 -3.97 -9.52
CA SER A 189 -9.21 -2.90 -8.88
C SER A 189 -8.95 -2.93 -7.36
N PRO A 190 -9.44 -1.95 -6.59
CA PRO A 190 -9.30 -1.94 -5.13
C PRO A 190 -9.82 -3.22 -4.45
N ASP A 191 -10.84 -3.82 -5.06
CA ASP A 191 -11.50 -5.02 -4.56
C ASP A 191 -10.79 -6.31 -4.96
N GLY A 192 -9.67 -6.30 -5.67
CA GLY A 192 -8.99 -7.51 -6.18
C GLY A 192 -9.02 -7.59 -7.71
N ALA A 193 -8.89 -8.80 -8.24
CA ALA A 193 -8.84 -9.00 -9.68
C ALA A 193 -10.20 -8.68 -10.34
N THR A 194 -10.15 -7.86 -11.38
CA THR A 194 -11.28 -7.62 -12.30
C THR A 194 -11.36 -8.69 -13.37
N PHE A 195 -10.20 -9.23 -13.76
CA PHE A 195 -10.05 -10.35 -14.68
C PHE A 195 -8.73 -11.08 -14.42
N ILE A 196 -8.71 -12.42 -14.56
CA ILE A 196 -7.50 -13.25 -14.43
C ILE A 196 -7.30 -14.03 -15.73
N ASN A 197 -6.21 -13.73 -16.44
CA ASN A 197 -5.78 -14.51 -17.59
C ASN A 197 -5.08 -15.80 -17.14
N ARG A 198 -4.19 -15.69 -16.15
CA ARG A 198 -3.49 -16.82 -15.56
C ARG A 198 -3.06 -16.53 -14.12
N PRO A 199 -2.95 -17.55 -13.25
CA PRO A 199 -2.35 -17.36 -11.94
C PRO A 199 -0.84 -17.14 -12.03
N ARG A 200 -0.30 -16.40 -11.06
CA ARG A 200 1.13 -16.05 -10.97
C ARG A 200 2.03 -17.25 -10.74
N TRP A 201 1.56 -18.19 -9.92
CA TRP A 201 2.29 -19.40 -9.52
C TRP A 201 1.63 -20.65 -10.12
N PHE A 202 1.54 -21.74 -9.38
CA PHE A 202 1.20 -23.07 -9.90
C PHE A 202 -0.29 -23.39 -9.84
N GLU A 203 -1.09 -22.51 -9.24
CA GLU A 203 -2.53 -22.63 -9.18
C GLU A 203 -3.14 -22.59 -10.58
N THR A 204 -4.25 -23.28 -10.73
CA THR A 204 -5.13 -23.23 -11.90
C THR A 204 -6.17 -22.13 -11.73
N LEU A 205 -6.72 -21.63 -12.84
CA LEU A 205 -7.85 -20.69 -12.79
C LEU A 205 -9.06 -21.29 -12.04
N SER A 206 -9.26 -22.61 -12.14
CA SER A 206 -10.32 -23.31 -11.41
C SER A 206 -10.10 -23.27 -9.91
N GLU A 207 -8.88 -23.56 -9.43
CA GLU A 207 -8.54 -23.49 -8.00
C GLU A 207 -8.77 -22.07 -7.46
N ILE A 208 -8.27 -21.04 -8.16
CA ILE A 208 -8.49 -19.64 -7.76
C ILE A 208 -9.98 -19.27 -7.74
N ARG A 209 -10.76 -19.70 -8.74
CA ARG A 209 -12.21 -19.43 -8.79
C ARG A 209 -12.96 -20.04 -7.61
N GLN A 210 -12.58 -21.23 -7.16
CA GLN A 210 -13.24 -21.89 -6.03
C GLN A 210 -13.13 -21.10 -4.72
N GLU A 211 -12.13 -20.21 -4.59
CA GLU A 211 -11.92 -19.40 -3.39
C GLU A 211 -12.93 -18.25 -3.27
N CYS A 212 -13.40 -17.72 -4.41
CA CYS A 212 -14.39 -16.65 -4.45
C CYS A 212 -15.29 -16.76 -5.71
N PRO A 213 -16.12 -17.82 -5.79
CA PRO A 213 -16.80 -18.20 -7.04
C PRO A 213 -17.74 -17.13 -7.56
N ASN A 214 -18.46 -16.43 -6.68
CA ASN A 214 -19.37 -15.36 -7.07
C ASN A 214 -18.61 -14.15 -7.64
N LYS A 215 -17.44 -13.84 -7.08
CA LYS A 215 -16.63 -12.73 -7.55
C LYS A 215 -16.05 -13.02 -8.92
N LEU A 216 -15.48 -14.22 -9.09
CA LEU A 216 -14.73 -14.61 -10.27
C LEU A 216 -15.57 -15.27 -11.36
N LYS A 217 -16.89 -15.34 -11.18
CA LYS A 217 -17.83 -15.73 -12.22
C LYS A 217 -17.61 -14.85 -13.46
N ASP A 218 -17.30 -15.49 -14.59
CA ASP A 218 -17.03 -14.85 -15.88
C ASP A 218 -15.85 -13.85 -15.89
N ARG A 219 -14.96 -13.92 -14.88
CA ARG A 219 -13.77 -13.05 -14.74
C ARG A 219 -12.45 -13.81 -14.84
N ILE A 220 -12.47 -15.01 -15.41
CA ILE A 220 -11.27 -15.83 -15.62
C ILE A 220 -11.21 -16.30 -17.07
N ASN A 221 -10.00 -16.47 -17.60
CA ASN A 221 -9.81 -16.84 -19.00
C ASN A 221 -9.99 -18.35 -19.28
N GLU A 222 -11.16 -18.90 -18.97
CA GLU A 222 -11.45 -20.32 -19.23
C GLU A 222 -11.50 -20.64 -20.74
N GLY A 223 -11.94 -19.69 -21.56
CA GLY A 223 -12.07 -19.85 -23.02
C GLY A 223 -10.84 -19.43 -23.83
N GLY A 224 -9.78 -18.91 -23.21
CA GLY A 224 -8.59 -18.44 -23.92
C GLY A 224 -8.74 -17.12 -24.70
N SER A 225 -9.88 -16.43 -24.61
CA SER A 225 -10.21 -15.27 -25.44
C SER A 225 -9.51 -13.95 -25.05
N TRP A 226 -9.16 -13.80 -23.77
CA TRP A 226 -8.73 -12.53 -23.15
C TRP A 226 -7.27 -12.58 -22.68
N THR A 227 -6.34 -12.79 -23.62
CA THR A 227 -4.92 -13.00 -23.33
C THR A 227 -4.09 -11.72 -23.24
N THR A 228 -4.71 -10.54 -23.40
CA THR A 228 -4.01 -9.25 -23.39
C THR A 228 -4.76 -8.21 -22.56
N ALA A 229 -4.02 -7.31 -21.92
CA ALA A 229 -4.60 -6.24 -21.13
C ALA A 229 -5.44 -5.27 -21.97
N GLU A 230 -5.10 -5.04 -23.24
CA GLU A 230 -5.85 -4.18 -24.15
C GLU A 230 -7.28 -4.70 -24.34
N LYS A 231 -7.45 -6.01 -24.53
CA LYS A 231 -8.76 -6.64 -24.66
C LYS A 231 -9.54 -6.54 -23.35
N VAL A 232 -8.89 -6.79 -22.22
CA VAL A 232 -9.52 -6.71 -20.88
C VAL A 232 -9.96 -5.28 -20.59
N LYS A 233 -9.14 -4.27 -20.88
CA LYS A 233 -9.47 -2.85 -20.67
C LYS A 233 -10.74 -2.42 -21.40
N GLN A 234 -11.02 -2.99 -22.57
CA GLN A 234 -12.25 -2.70 -23.34
C GLN A 234 -13.52 -3.27 -22.68
N ASN A 235 -13.40 -4.32 -21.86
CA ASN A 235 -14.54 -5.08 -21.32
C ASN A 235 -14.70 -4.94 -19.81
N PHE A 236 -13.64 -4.53 -19.12
CA PHE A 236 -13.59 -4.31 -17.68
C PHE A 236 -13.13 -2.88 -17.39
N PRO A 237 -14.00 -1.86 -17.62
CA PRO A 237 -13.62 -0.45 -17.52
C PRO A 237 -13.26 0.00 -16.11
N ASN A 238 -13.53 -0.81 -15.09
CA ASN A 238 -13.14 -0.57 -13.69
C ASN A 238 -11.72 -1.08 -13.37
N ALA A 239 -11.01 -1.69 -14.32
CA ALA A 239 -9.62 -2.06 -14.15
C ALA A 239 -8.72 -0.81 -14.12
N LEU A 240 -7.97 -0.67 -13.03
CA LEU A 240 -7.05 0.45 -12.80
C LEU A 240 -5.61 0.09 -13.15
N LEU A 241 -5.18 -1.12 -12.77
CA LEU A 241 -3.84 -1.65 -13.01
C LEU A 241 -3.92 -2.99 -13.72
N PHE A 242 -2.81 -3.35 -14.34
CA PHE A 242 -2.58 -4.61 -15.01
C PHE A 242 -1.18 -5.07 -14.64
N ASN A 243 -0.98 -6.38 -14.67
CA ASN A 243 0.37 -6.91 -14.59
C ASN A 243 0.58 -8.09 -15.52
N ASP A 244 1.84 -8.24 -15.92
CA ASP A 244 2.35 -9.45 -16.54
C ASP A 244 3.22 -10.19 -15.51
N SER A 245 3.37 -11.51 -15.67
CA SER A 245 4.28 -12.31 -14.87
C SER A 245 4.87 -13.48 -15.66
N LEU A 246 5.96 -14.05 -15.16
CA LEU A 246 6.62 -15.21 -15.77
C LEU A 246 5.69 -16.44 -15.76
N VAL A 247 5.74 -17.21 -16.83
CA VAL A 247 5.06 -18.52 -16.91
C VAL A 247 5.88 -19.54 -16.14
N ARG A 248 5.24 -20.18 -15.16
CA ARG A 248 5.86 -21.23 -14.34
C ARG A 248 5.20 -22.56 -14.67
N LYS A 249 6.00 -23.61 -14.85
CA LYS A 249 5.50 -24.98 -15.02
C LYS A 249 5.52 -25.66 -13.66
N ARG A 250 4.48 -26.44 -13.37
CA ARG A 250 4.47 -27.36 -12.23
C ARG A 250 5.42 -28.50 -12.60
N ASP A 251 6.44 -28.72 -11.78
CA ASP A 251 7.35 -29.86 -11.92
C ASP A 251 6.61 -31.18 -11.66
#